data_AF-A0A4S4CE76-F1
#
_entry.id   AF-A0A4S4CE76-F1
#
_cell.length_a   1.000
_cell.length_b   1.000
_cell.length_c   1.000
_cell.angle_alpha   90.00
_cell.angle_beta   90.00
_cell.angle_gamma   90.00
#
_symmetry.space_group_name_H-M   'P 1'
#
loop_
_entity.id
_entity.type
_entity.pdbx_description
1 polymer ?
#
loop_
_entity_poly.entity_id
_entity_poly.type
_entity_poly.pdbx_seq_one_letter_code
_entity_poly.pdbx_strand_id
1 'polypeptide(L)'
;MPHSRAATTILGLALCAGSTGLAFDTGHHADLTREVLAEAGLNDTAIRAAQVENWLVDYYSTSPTSFGEVRSAAEKLHADNLFSLPAVTNYWNRYVTNARTAFREAATRNDPRQVVALLGMSLHTVQDFYSHSNWAELQAPPAGVDYATLTWFDASDARRAGVKTGRASTSGDTTQVPHGGYTSGMNHDSYVRPNWDRAYVLAYAGSRQWVNQARLWVSEVDPAVWNAAQALTLDTGDMERLGKDQEALYRLSEWVKSGPEDGHWKGNGSGDLPDFLAFSATWVAFRLDSVFAEDFQNRRWHQLLAGGLRGSLDLNVNDPPPAPPPAVTRLALNRRAVFLRTVAARDLNSADGVFGVGGHADLYARIRVQNQEFIEAMQLDRDSIRPAWTTIRFIDPDIPTVSVHYELWDEDGGLHGADDHLDIHPDGRFRDLDVLFNVNTHQTSGIGIEGIFDSDARLLTVQGTALNRAQLQMFMTSKALAAPECDPFPAARQC
;
A
#
# COMPACT_ATOMS: atom_id res chain seq x y z
N MET A 1 4.31 -18.96 -41.08
CA MET A 1 3.26 -17.91 -41.11
C MET A 1 2.91 -17.59 -39.66
N PRO A 2 3.25 -16.40 -39.13
CA PRO A 2 2.94 -16.07 -37.75
C PRO A 2 1.48 -15.62 -37.65
N HIS A 3 0.74 -16.23 -36.74
CA HIS A 3 -0.69 -15.98 -36.55
C HIS A 3 -0.93 -14.65 -35.83
N SER A 4 -1.74 -13.81 -36.46
CA SER A 4 -2.33 -12.57 -35.97
C SER A 4 -3.29 -12.82 -34.79
N ARG A 5 -2.77 -13.01 -33.58
CA ARG A 5 -3.57 -13.08 -32.34
C ARG A 5 -3.66 -11.75 -31.57
N ALA A 6 -2.94 -10.70 -31.99
CA ALA A 6 -2.86 -9.45 -31.23
C ALA A 6 -4.15 -8.59 -31.29
N ALA A 7 -4.92 -8.65 -32.38
CA ALA A 7 -6.03 -7.72 -32.59
C ALA A 7 -7.34 -8.09 -31.84
N THR A 8 -7.53 -9.36 -31.45
CA THR A 8 -8.78 -9.82 -30.81
C THR A 8 -8.78 -9.60 -29.29
N THR A 9 -7.62 -9.41 -28.66
CA THR A 9 -7.50 -9.20 -27.20
C THR A 9 -7.87 -7.78 -26.77
N ILE A 10 -7.62 -6.77 -27.63
CA ILE A 10 -7.80 -5.35 -27.29
C ILE A 10 -9.29 -5.00 -27.11
N LEU A 11 -10.19 -5.58 -27.92
CA LEU A 11 -11.63 -5.29 -27.84
C LEU A 11 -12.32 -5.97 -26.63
N GLY A 12 -11.68 -6.97 -26.02
CA GLY A 12 -12.19 -7.65 -24.82
C GLY A 12 -11.94 -6.90 -23.51
N LEU A 13 -10.89 -6.07 -23.44
CA LEU A 13 -10.55 -5.26 -22.27
C LEU A 13 -11.62 -4.19 -21.97
N ALA A 14 -12.21 -3.58 -23.00
CA ALA A 14 -13.18 -2.49 -22.84
C ALA A 14 -14.58 -2.94 -22.41
N LEU A 15 -14.94 -4.22 -22.57
CA LEU A 15 -16.30 -4.74 -22.34
C LEU A 15 -16.46 -5.53 -21.04
N CYS A 16 -15.36 -5.84 -20.33
CA CYS A 16 -15.39 -6.64 -19.09
C CYS A 16 -15.04 -5.85 -17.82
N ALA A 17 -14.81 -4.54 -17.90
CA ALA A 17 -14.61 -3.66 -16.73
C ALA A 17 -15.91 -3.43 -15.91
N GLY A 18 -17.00 -4.11 -16.26
CA GLY A 18 -18.24 -4.10 -15.50
C GLY A 18 -18.31 -5.30 -14.56
N SER A 19 -18.31 -5.04 -13.26
CA SER A 19 -18.56 -5.95 -12.14
C SER A 19 -17.37 -6.78 -11.66
N THR A 20 -16.78 -6.39 -10.52
CA THR A 20 -17.01 -7.02 -9.19
C THR A 20 -15.92 -6.59 -8.20
N GLY A 21 -16.25 -5.66 -7.28
CA GLY A 21 -15.51 -5.37 -6.04
C GLY A 21 -14.00 -5.11 -6.19
N LEU A 22 -13.64 -4.04 -6.88
CA LEU A 22 -12.26 -3.56 -6.94
C LEU A 22 -12.07 -2.68 -5.72
N ALA A 23 -11.47 -3.22 -4.67
CA ALA A 23 -11.20 -2.45 -3.48
C ALA A 23 -9.74 -2.62 -3.15
N PHE A 24 -8.90 -2.05 -4.00
CA PHE A 24 -7.48 -2.02 -3.78
C PHE A 24 -7.09 -0.57 -3.62
N ASP A 25 -6.62 -0.20 -2.45
CA ASP A 25 -5.98 1.10 -2.30
C ASP A 25 -4.47 0.88 -2.28
N THR A 26 -3.96 0.60 -3.48
CA THR A 26 -2.62 0.06 -3.77
C THR A 26 -1.50 0.97 -3.28
N GLY A 27 -1.73 2.28 -3.27
CA GLY A 27 -0.73 3.26 -2.84
C GLY A 27 -0.37 3.13 -1.37
N HIS A 28 -1.32 2.76 -0.50
CA HIS A 28 -1.03 2.55 0.92
C HIS A 28 -0.19 1.30 1.16
N HIS A 29 -0.48 0.22 0.43
CA HIS A 29 0.28 -1.02 0.48
C HIS A 29 1.69 -0.81 -0.09
N ALA A 30 1.81 -0.01 -1.16
CA ALA A 30 3.10 0.37 -1.73
C ALA A 30 3.96 1.17 -0.72
N ASP A 31 3.37 2.17 -0.03
CA ASP A 31 4.07 2.94 1.01
C ASP A 31 4.57 2.05 2.15
N LEU A 32 3.69 1.20 2.70
CA LEU A 32 4.02 0.31 3.80
C LEU A 32 5.08 -0.70 3.39
N THR A 33 4.97 -1.28 2.19
CA THR A 33 5.95 -2.22 1.64
C THR A 33 7.33 -1.58 1.53
N ARG A 34 7.43 -0.35 1.00
CA ARG A 34 8.69 0.40 0.98
C ARG A 34 9.25 0.61 2.38
N GLU A 35 8.40 1.07 3.30
CA GLU A 35 8.83 1.43 4.64
C GLU A 35 9.39 0.24 5.42
N VAL A 36 8.65 -0.88 5.47
CA VAL A 36 9.06 -2.05 6.26
C VAL A 36 10.27 -2.77 5.69
N LEU A 37 10.43 -2.76 4.36
CA LEU A 37 11.57 -3.37 3.68
C LEU A 37 12.82 -2.50 3.75
N ALA A 38 12.69 -1.18 3.64
CA ALA A 38 13.79 -0.24 3.88
C ALA A 38 14.31 -0.37 5.32
N GLU A 39 13.41 -0.45 6.31
CA GLU A 39 13.79 -0.72 7.70
C GLU A 39 14.37 -2.13 7.94
N ALA A 40 14.16 -3.06 7.01
CA ALA A 40 14.81 -4.37 7.00
C ALA A 40 16.12 -4.37 6.20
N GLY A 41 16.57 -3.22 5.70
CA GLY A 41 17.85 -3.05 4.99
C GLY A 41 17.83 -3.50 3.54
N LEU A 42 16.65 -3.69 2.93
CA LEU A 42 16.55 -3.96 1.49
C LEU A 42 16.87 -2.69 0.70
N ASN A 43 17.56 -2.85 -0.42
CA ASN A 43 17.84 -1.75 -1.34
C ASN A 43 16.62 -1.37 -2.19
N ASP A 44 16.73 -0.26 -2.92
CA ASP A 44 15.63 0.28 -3.73
C ASP A 44 15.17 -0.69 -4.83
N THR A 45 16.09 -1.45 -5.45
CA THR A 45 15.74 -2.48 -6.44
C THR A 45 14.84 -3.57 -5.85
N ALA A 46 15.19 -4.11 -4.69
CA ALA A 46 14.41 -5.14 -4.02
C ALA A 46 13.05 -4.59 -3.54
N ILE A 47 13.03 -3.35 -3.05
CA ILE A 47 11.79 -2.67 -2.63
C ILE A 47 10.83 -2.51 -3.80
N ARG A 48 11.28 -1.96 -4.93
CA ARG A 48 10.44 -1.80 -6.14
C ARG A 48 9.91 -3.14 -6.64
N ALA A 49 10.76 -4.16 -6.69
CA ALA A 49 10.34 -5.50 -7.07
C ALA A 49 9.25 -6.05 -6.13
N ALA A 50 9.41 -5.90 -4.82
CA ALA A 50 8.41 -6.32 -3.85
C ALA A 50 7.10 -5.50 -3.95
N GLN A 51 7.17 -4.20 -4.27
CA GLN A 51 5.97 -3.38 -4.51
C GLN A 51 5.21 -3.87 -5.76
N VAL A 52 5.92 -4.19 -6.86
CA VAL A 52 5.29 -4.81 -8.05
C VAL A 52 4.63 -6.13 -7.65
N GLU A 53 5.34 -7.03 -6.98
CA GLU A 53 4.85 -8.36 -6.62
C GLU A 53 3.67 -8.32 -5.61
N ASN A 54 3.61 -7.29 -4.77
CA ASN A 54 2.47 -6.98 -3.91
C ASN A 54 1.25 -6.59 -4.77
N TRP A 55 1.38 -5.56 -5.60
CA TRP A 55 0.33 -5.09 -6.51
C TRP A 55 -0.16 -6.15 -7.51
N LEU A 56 0.73 -7.03 -7.97
CA LEU A 56 0.35 -8.10 -8.91
C LEU A 56 -0.65 -9.09 -8.30
N VAL A 57 -0.73 -9.22 -6.98
CA VAL A 57 -1.78 -10.01 -6.32
C VAL A 57 -3.16 -9.41 -6.61
N ASP A 58 -3.33 -8.10 -6.41
CA ASP A 58 -4.54 -7.35 -6.75
C ASP A 58 -4.86 -7.38 -8.24
N TYR A 59 -3.83 -7.08 -9.05
CA TYR A 59 -3.99 -7.00 -10.50
C TYR A 59 -4.48 -8.34 -11.06
N TYR A 60 -3.82 -9.45 -10.71
CA TYR A 60 -4.17 -10.75 -11.28
C TYR A 60 -5.39 -11.43 -10.64
N SER A 61 -5.84 -11.01 -9.45
CA SER A 61 -7.09 -11.53 -8.87
C SER A 61 -8.33 -10.94 -9.55
N THR A 62 -8.21 -9.75 -10.14
CA THR A 62 -9.35 -9.02 -10.72
C THR A 62 -9.23 -8.72 -12.21
N SER A 63 -8.03 -8.81 -12.79
CA SER A 63 -7.80 -8.50 -14.20
C SER A 63 -8.65 -9.38 -15.12
N PRO A 64 -9.32 -8.78 -16.13
CA PRO A 64 -10.11 -9.52 -17.12
C PRO A 64 -9.24 -10.38 -18.03
N THR A 65 -7.91 -10.21 -18.03
CA THR A 65 -6.98 -11.03 -18.80
C THR A 65 -6.39 -12.19 -17.98
N SER A 66 -6.63 -12.19 -16.66
CA SER A 66 -6.21 -13.27 -15.76
C SER A 66 -7.26 -14.37 -15.70
N PHE A 67 -6.86 -15.61 -16.00
CA PHE A 67 -7.75 -16.76 -16.00
C PHE A 67 -7.10 -17.96 -15.31
N GLY A 68 -7.96 -18.87 -14.82
CA GLY A 68 -7.54 -20.15 -14.28
C GLY A 68 -6.75 -20.03 -12.98
N GLU A 69 -5.64 -20.76 -12.89
CA GLU A 69 -4.93 -20.95 -11.62
C GLU A 69 -4.24 -19.69 -11.08
N VAL A 70 -3.77 -18.79 -11.96
CA VAL A 70 -3.11 -17.54 -11.53
C VAL A 70 -4.12 -16.68 -10.79
N ARG A 71 -5.28 -16.43 -11.40
CA ARG A 71 -6.39 -15.71 -10.76
C ARG A 71 -6.84 -16.37 -9.47
N SER A 72 -7.12 -17.68 -9.51
CA SER A 72 -7.64 -18.40 -8.34
C SER A 72 -6.66 -18.38 -7.16
N ALA A 73 -5.35 -18.45 -7.42
CA ALA A 73 -4.35 -18.40 -6.37
C ALA A 73 -4.11 -16.98 -5.86
N ALA A 74 -4.13 -15.96 -6.73
CA ALA A 74 -4.10 -14.56 -6.31
C ALA A 74 -5.31 -14.21 -5.43
N GLU A 75 -6.53 -14.61 -5.82
CA GLU A 75 -7.77 -14.43 -5.03
C GLU A 75 -7.71 -15.07 -3.63
N LYS A 76 -6.88 -16.10 -3.42
CA LYS A 76 -6.67 -16.77 -2.13
C LYS A 76 -5.74 -16.00 -1.19
N LEU A 77 -4.94 -15.07 -1.73
CA LEU A 77 -4.04 -14.22 -0.98
C LEU A 77 -4.72 -12.95 -0.44
N HIS A 78 -5.96 -12.67 -0.85
CA HIS A 78 -6.82 -11.70 -0.19
C HIS A 78 -7.44 -12.37 1.04
N ALA A 79 -7.35 -11.74 2.20
CA ALA A 79 -7.78 -12.31 3.48
C ALA A 79 -9.31 -12.29 3.65
N ASP A 80 -10.05 -12.48 2.56
CA ASP A 80 -11.49 -12.33 2.45
C ASP A 80 -12.28 -13.58 2.86
N ASN A 81 -13.56 -13.36 3.13
CA ASN A 81 -14.56 -14.37 3.45
C ASN A 81 -14.30 -15.17 4.74
N LEU A 82 -13.49 -14.66 5.67
CA LEU A 82 -13.16 -15.34 6.93
C LEU A 82 -14.13 -14.89 8.03
N PHE A 83 -15.33 -15.45 8.06
CA PHE A 83 -16.44 -14.95 8.91
C PHE A 83 -16.42 -15.41 10.38
N SER A 84 -15.38 -16.09 10.83
CA SER A 84 -15.29 -16.59 12.21
C SER A 84 -13.85 -16.73 12.67
N LEU A 85 -13.64 -16.69 14.00
CA LEU A 85 -12.34 -16.93 14.61
C LEU A 85 -11.70 -18.25 14.13
N PRO A 86 -12.38 -19.42 14.11
CA PRO A 86 -11.79 -20.64 13.57
C PRO A 86 -11.35 -20.53 12.10
N ALA A 87 -12.11 -19.81 11.26
CA ALA A 87 -11.74 -19.62 9.86
C ALA A 87 -10.49 -18.75 9.72
N VAL A 88 -10.41 -17.64 10.48
CA VAL A 88 -9.23 -16.75 10.52
C VAL A 88 -8.01 -17.49 11.05
N THR A 89 -8.16 -18.25 12.14
CA THR A 89 -7.08 -19.08 12.70
C THR A 89 -6.58 -20.13 11.72
N ASN A 90 -7.49 -20.83 11.03
CA ASN A 90 -7.10 -21.82 10.04
C ASN A 90 -6.37 -21.20 8.85
N TYR A 91 -6.83 -20.04 8.38
CA TYR A 91 -6.18 -19.27 7.31
C TYR A 91 -4.75 -18.92 7.69
N TRP A 92 -4.56 -18.26 8.84
CA TRP A 92 -3.22 -17.84 9.30
C TRP A 92 -2.28 -19.02 9.56
N ASN A 93 -2.77 -20.09 10.18
CA ASN A 93 -1.93 -21.27 10.45
C ASN A 93 -1.41 -21.91 9.15
N ARG A 94 -2.29 -22.01 8.13
CA ARG A 94 -1.90 -22.51 6.81
C ARG A 94 -0.94 -21.56 6.13
N TYR A 95 -1.26 -20.27 6.13
CA TYR A 95 -0.48 -19.24 5.48
C TYR A 95 0.95 -19.13 6.02
N VAL A 96 1.12 -19.11 7.35
CA VAL A 96 2.43 -19.12 8.01
C VAL A 96 3.24 -20.37 7.63
N THR A 97 2.59 -21.53 7.56
CA THR A 97 3.24 -22.79 7.17
C THR A 97 3.72 -22.77 5.72
N ASN A 98 2.86 -22.29 4.82
CA ASN A 98 3.15 -22.13 3.40
C ASN A 98 4.31 -21.15 3.19
N ALA A 99 4.23 -19.96 3.80
CA ALA A 99 5.26 -18.94 3.72
C ALA A 99 6.61 -19.46 4.23
N ARG A 100 6.66 -20.10 5.40
CA ARG A 100 7.89 -20.70 5.93
C ARG A 100 8.50 -21.69 4.95
N THR A 101 7.67 -22.55 4.35
CA THR A 101 8.13 -23.55 3.39
C THR A 101 8.70 -22.86 2.15
N ALA A 102 7.96 -21.92 1.56
CA ALA A 102 8.35 -21.18 0.37
C ALA A 102 9.66 -20.40 0.55
N PHE A 103 9.82 -19.67 1.66
CA PHE A 103 11.04 -18.91 1.96
C PHE A 103 12.25 -19.82 2.16
N ARG A 104 12.09 -20.94 2.88
CA ARG A 104 13.18 -21.92 3.07
C ARG A 104 13.54 -22.61 1.76
N GLU A 105 12.57 -22.85 0.90
CA GLU A 105 12.76 -23.44 -0.42
C GLU A 105 13.53 -22.49 -1.34
N ALA A 106 13.17 -21.20 -1.37
CA ALA A 106 13.91 -20.16 -2.07
C ALA A 106 15.37 -20.07 -1.57
N ALA A 107 15.57 -20.11 -0.25
CA ALA A 107 16.90 -20.14 0.35
C ALA A 107 17.70 -21.39 -0.04
N THR A 108 17.07 -22.58 -0.05
CA THR A 108 17.70 -23.84 -0.46
C THR A 108 18.15 -23.79 -1.93
N ARG A 109 17.43 -23.06 -2.77
CA ARG A 109 17.78 -22.84 -4.18
C ARG A 109 18.79 -21.72 -4.40
N ASN A 110 19.20 -21.01 -3.35
CA ASN A 110 20.01 -19.80 -3.46
C ASN A 110 19.38 -18.78 -4.44
N ASP A 111 18.06 -18.57 -4.33
CA ASP A 111 17.28 -17.68 -5.21
C ASP A 111 16.84 -16.41 -4.46
N PRO A 112 17.68 -15.37 -4.36
CA PRO A 112 17.33 -14.12 -3.68
C PRO A 112 16.19 -13.37 -4.39
N ARG A 113 16.01 -13.56 -5.70
CA ARG A 113 14.91 -12.98 -6.46
C ARG A 113 13.57 -13.58 -6.04
N GLN A 114 13.52 -14.90 -5.86
CA GLN A 114 12.36 -15.59 -5.30
C GLN A 114 12.03 -15.11 -3.88
N VAL A 115 13.05 -14.84 -3.04
CA VAL A 115 12.82 -14.27 -1.70
C VAL A 115 12.13 -12.90 -1.79
N VAL A 116 12.60 -12.01 -2.67
CA VAL A 116 12.01 -10.67 -2.84
C VAL A 116 10.58 -10.76 -3.38
N ALA A 117 10.32 -11.63 -4.37
CA ALA A 117 8.97 -11.85 -4.89
C ALA A 117 8.02 -12.37 -3.80
N LEU A 118 8.45 -13.37 -3.03
CA LEU A 118 7.68 -13.88 -1.89
C LEU A 118 7.45 -12.82 -0.82
N LEU A 119 8.39 -11.90 -0.57
CA LEU A 119 8.16 -10.77 0.34
C LEU A 119 7.02 -9.87 -0.15
N GLY A 120 7.03 -9.46 -1.42
CA GLY A 120 5.98 -8.61 -2.00
C GLY A 120 4.59 -9.25 -1.90
N MET A 121 4.44 -10.44 -2.50
CA MET A 121 3.17 -11.19 -2.47
C MET A 121 2.72 -11.52 -1.05
N SER A 122 3.65 -11.81 -0.13
CA SER A 122 3.25 -12.18 1.22
C SER A 122 2.90 -11.00 2.12
N LEU A 123 3.52 -9.84 1.88
CA LEU A 123 3.15 -8.58 2.52
C LEU A 123 1.76 -8.14 2.11
N HIS A 124 1.34 -8.40 0.86
CA HIS A 124 -0.03 -8.17 0.39
C HIS A 124 -1.03 -8.75 1.38
N THR A 125 -1.00 -10.08 1.56
CA THR A 125 -1.92 -10.79 2.46
C THR A 125 -1.90 -10.27 3.90
N VAL A 126 -0.72 -9.86 4.40
CA VAL A 126 -0.61 -9.29 5.74
C VAL A 126 -1.32 -7.95 5.82
N GLN A 127 -1.03 -7.04 4.90
CA GLN A 127 -1.61 -5.70 4.83
C GLN A 127 -3.13 -5.78 4.62
N ASP A 128 -3.56 -6.59 3.66
CA ASP A 128 -4.95 -6.89 3.33
C ASP A 128 -5.74 -7.41 4.54
N PHE A 129 -5.17 -8.32 5.35
CA PHE A 129 -5.83 -8.75 6.59
C PHE A 129 -6.08 -7.60 7.57
N TYR A 130 -5.09 -6.71 7.79
CA TYR A 130 -5.25 -5.61 8.72
C TYR A 130 -6.20 -4.52 8.22
N SER A 131 -6.32 -4.40 6.91
CA SER A 131 -7.20 -3.43 6.26
C SER A 131 -8.62 -3.93 6.02
N HIS A 132 -8.81 -5.23 5.78
CA HIS A 132 -10.10 -5.80 5.36
C HIS A 132 -10.73 -6.71 6.41
N SER A 133 -10.24 -6.63 7.63
CA SER A 133 -10.83 -7.26 8.81
C SER A 133 -11.35 -6.22 9.80
N ASN A 134 -12.12 -6.70 10.78
CA ASN A 134 -12.50 -5.89 11.93
C ASN A 134 -11.39 -5.79 13.00
N TRP A 135 -10.11 -6.06 12.66
CA TRP A 135 -9.03 -6.07 13.63
C TRP A 135 -8.79 -4.69 14.25
N ALA A 136 -8.87 -3.62 13.47
CA ALA A 136 -8.70 -2.25 13.94
C ALA A 136 -9.74 -1.88 15.02
N GLU A 137 -10.97 -2.38 14.90
CA GLU A 137 -12.05 -2.18 15.87
C GLU A 137 -11.85 -3.00 17.14
N LEU A 138 -11.32 -4.22 17.01
CA LEU A 138 -11.04 -5.09 18.16
C LEU A 138 -9.84 -4.63 18.98
N GLN A 139 -8.85 -3.99 18.33
CA GLN A 139 -7.62 -3.56 19.00
C GLN A 139 -7.69 -2.09 19.44
N ALA A 140 -8.33 -1.87 20.59
CA ALA A 140 -8.24 -0.60 21.29
C ALA A 140 -6.79 -0.31 21.74
N PRO A 141 -6.28 0.92 21.54
CA PRO A 141 -5.00 1.32 22.09
C PRO A 141 -5.02 1.26 23.64
N PRO A 142 -3.90 0.91 24.28
CA PRO A 142 -3.73 1.10 25.72
C PRO A 142 -3.97 2.56 26.15
N ALA A 143 -4.25 2.78 27.43
CA ALA A 143 -4.43 4.13 27.94
C ALA A 143 -3.15 4.98 27.78
N GLY A 144 -3.28 6.18 27.21
CA GLY A 144 -2.17 7.12 27.05
C GLY A 144 -1.31 6.93 25.80
N VAL A 145 -1.70 6.05 24.88
CA VAL A 145 -1.09 5.94 23.54
C VAL A 145 -2.17 6.11 22.46
N ASP A 146 -1.77 6.57 21.27
CA ASP A 146 -2.72 6.88 20.19
C ASP A 146 -3.14 5.61 19.43
N TYR A 147 -2.19 4.69 19.18
CA TYR A 147 -2.44 3.49 18.37
C TYR A 147 -1.98 2.20 19.02
N ALA A 148 -2.77 1.15 18.84
CA ALA A 148 -2.38 -0.23 19.16
C ALA A 148 -1.41 -0.77 18.09
N THR A 149 -0.51 -1.64 18.51
CA THR A 149 0.44 -2.36 17.64
C THR A 149 0.33 -3.87 17.81
N LEU A 150 -0.72 -4.35 18.50
CA LEU A 150 -0.93 -5.77 18.77
C LEU A 150 -1.29 -6.50 17.47
N THR A 151 -0.39 -7.35 17.02
CA THR A 151 -0.55 -8.13 15.80
C THR A 151 -1.40 -9.39 16.03
N TRP A 152 -1.83 -10.04 14.95
CA TRP A 152 -2.51 -11.33 15.02
C TRP A 152 -1.66 -12.35 15.77
N PHE A 153 -0.36 -12.37 15.50
CA PHE A 153 0.59 -13.35 16.02
C PHE A 153 0.81 -13.24 17.54
N ASP A 154 0.79 -12.01 18.06
CA ASP A 154 1.02 -11.72 19.48
C ASP A 154 -0.27 -11.74 20.32
N ALA A 155 -1.43 -11.63 19.69
CA ALA A 155 -2.70 -11.56 20.40
C ALA A 155 -3.08 -12.88 21.08
N SER A 156 -3.60 -12.79 22.32
CA SER A 156 -4.22 -13.92 23.00
C SER A 156 -5.56 -14.31 22.38
N ASP A 157 -6.07 -15.50 22.67
CA ASP A 157 -7.38 -15.96 22.18
C ASP A 157 -8.52 -15.00 22.55
N ALA A 158 -8.44 -14.39 23.74
CA ALA A 158 -9.39 -13.37 24.18
C ALA A 158 -9.34 -12.11 23.30
N ARG A 159 -8.15 -11.69 22.86
CA ARG A 159 -7.96 -10.53 21.97
C ARG A 159 -8.30 -10.83 20.50
N ARG A 160 -8.30 -12.11 20.12
CA ARG A 160 -8.73 -12.59 18.79
C ARG A 160 -10.24 -12.86 18.72
N ALA A 161 -10.93 -12.90 19.84
CA ALA A 161 -12.36 -13.22 19.89
C ALA A 161 -13.18 -12.25 19.02
N GLY A 162 -14.00 -12.80 18.11
CA GLY A 162 -14.87 -12.02 17.23
C GLY A 162 -14.20 -11.48 15.96
N VAL A 163 -12.93 -11.82 15.70
CA VAL A 163 -12.27 -11.48 14.43
C VAL A 163 -13.01 -12.08 13.23
N LYS A 164 -13.11 -11.29 12.16
CA LYS A 164 -13.66 -11.68 10.87
C LYS A 164 -13.21 -10.72 9.76
N THR A 165 -13.33 -11.14 8.52
CA THR A 165 -13.05 -10.32 7.35
C THR A 165 -14.27 -10.09 6.46
N GLY A 166 -14.11 -9.15 5.53
CA GLY A 166 -15.13 -8.77 4.57
C GLY A 166 -15.54 -9.92 3.66
N ARG A 167 -16.77 -9.87 3.16
CA ARG A 167 -17.26 -10.78 2.13
C ARG A 167 -16.89 -10.26 0.75
N ALA A 168 -16.11 -11.04 0.00
CA ALA A 168 -15.80 -10.76 -1.40
C ALA A 168 -17.07 -10.65 -2.26
N SER A 169 -17.02 -9.84 -3.30
CA SER A 169 -18.11 -9.63 -4.26
C SER A 169 -18.56 -10.93 -4.96
N THR A 170 -17.66 -11.91 -5.08
CA THR A 170 -17.90 -13.23 -5.69
C THR A 170 -18.57 -14.23 -4.76
N SER A 171 -18.64 -13.96 -3.45
CA SER A 171 -19.20 -14.88 -2.47
C SER A 171 -20.73 -14.87 -2.47
N GLY A 172 -21.33 -16.06 -2.47
CA GLY A 172 -22.79 -16.24 -2.44
C GLY A 172 -23.45 -16.00 -1.08
N ASP A 173 -22.67 -15.84 0.01
CA ASP A 173 -23.24 -15.64 1.35
C ASP A 173 -23.64 -14.17 1.58
N THR A 174 -24.89 -13.81 1.26
CA THR A 174 -25.38 -12.43 1.40
C THR A 174 -25.69 -11.99 2.82
N THR A 175 -25.46 -12.84 3.82
CA THR A 175 -25.71 -12.48 5.22
C THR A 175 -24.52 -11.79 5.89
N GLN A 176 -23.36 -11.83 5.24
CA GLN A 176 -22.11 -11.29 5.77
C GLN A 176 -21.90 -9.83 5.34
N VAL A 177 -21.14 -9.10 6.16
CA VAL A 177 -20.73 -7.72 5.85
C VAL A 177 -19.87 -7.76 4.58
N PRO A 178 -20.20 -6.97 3.54
CA PRO A 178 -19.38 -6.93 2.34
C PRO A 178 -17.98 -6.44 2.67
N HIS A 179 -17.00 -6.88 1.88
CA HIS A 179 -15.69 -6.25 1.79
C HIS A 179 -15.84 -4.73 1.66
N GLY A 180 -16.63 -4.32 0.68
CA GLY A 180 -16.98 -2.92 0.43
C GLY A 180 -15.89 -2.18 -0.32
N GLY A 181 -15.96 -0.85 -0.27
CA GLY A 181 -15.13 0.07 -1.04
C GLY A 181 -14.96 1.37 -0.25
N TYR A 182 -14.81 2.51 -0.94
CA TYR A 182 -14.46 3.78 -0.32
C TYR A 182 -15.38 4.28 0.79
N THR A 183 -16.66 3.91 0.78
CA THR A 183 -17.65 4.47 1.71
C THR A 183 -18.47 3.42 2.44
N SER A 184 -18.23 2.12 2.20
CA SER A 184 -18.99 1.04 2.85
C SER A 184 -18.16 -0.22 3.11
N GLY A 185 -18.72 -1.16 3.89
CA GLY A 185 -18.14 -2.48 4.15
C GLY A 185 -17.13 -2.54 5.28
N MET A 186 -16.26 -3.56 5.25
CA MET A 186 -15.19 -3.82 6.22
C MET A 186 -13.83 -3.27 5.80
N ASN A 187 -13.70 -2.80 4.56
CA ASN A 187 -12.49 -2.19 4.05
C ASN A 187 -12.06 -0.96 4.90
N HIS A 188 -10.78 -0.82 5.18
CA HIS A 188 -10.15 0.32 5.85
C HIS A 188 -9.09 1.02 5.00
N ASP A 189 -8.90 0.63 3.74
CA ASP A 189 -7.79 1.08 2.91
C ASP A 189 -7.94 2.48 2.33
N SER A 190 -8.96 3.27 2.67
CA SER A 190 -9.09 4.64 2.15
C SER A 190 -9.17 5.69 3.23
N TYR A 191 -8.58 6.87 2.97
CA TYR A 191 -8.56 8.01 3.90
C TYR A 191 -9.91 8.39 4.52
N VAL A 192 -11.00 8.18 3.79
CA VAL A 192 -12.35 8.56 4.23
C VAL A 192 -13.02 7.50 5.10
N ARG A 193 -12.38 6.33 5.26
CA ARG A 193 -12.89 5.21 6.05
C ARG A 193 -12.62 5.44 7.54
N PRO A 194 -13.60 5.17 8.42
CA PRO A 194 -13.34 5.11 9.86
C PRO A 194 -12.21 4.11 10.15
N ASN A 195 -11.33 4.42 11.10
CA ASN A 195 -10.19 3.58 11.50
C ASN A 195 -9.14 3.30 10.40
N TRP A 196 -9.15 3.99 9.25
CA TRP A 196 -8.11 3.83 8.22
C TRP A 196 -6.69 3.95 8.80
N ASP A 197 -6.44 5.00 9.58
CA ASP A 197 -5.16 5.25 10.24
C ASP A 197 -4.76 4.15 11.23
N ARG A 198 -5.73 3.64 12.01
CA ARG A 198 -5.52 2.52 12.93
C ARG A 198 -5.18 1.23 12.19
N ALA A 199 -5.90 0.93 11.10
CA ALA A 199 -5.62 -0.21 10.25
C ALA A 199 -4.23 -0.09 9.62
N TYR A 200 -3.86 1.09 9.12
CA TYR A 200 -2.54 1.38 8.55
C TYR A 200 -1.40 1.13 9.57
N VAL A 201 -1.55 1.58 10.82
CA VAL A 201 -0.56 1.33 11.88
C VAL A 201 -0.47 -0.16 12.25
N LEU A 202 -1.60 -0.87 12.30
CA LEU A 202 -1.62 -2.31 12.57
C LEU A 202 -1.03 -3.12 11.40
N ALA A 203 -1.27 -2.69 10.16
CA ALA A 203 -0.67 -3.24 8.96
C ALA A 203 0.85 -3.03 8.94
N TYR A 204 1.34 -1.85 9.32
CA TYR A 204 2.77 -1.60 9.55
C TYR A 204 3.34 -2.57 10.60
N ALA A 205 2.67 -2.69 11.75
CA ALA A 205 3.12 -3.55 12.84
C ALA A 205 3.23 -5.02 12.42
N GLY A 206 2.17 -5.55 11.79
CA GLY A 206 2.14 -6.90 11.25
C GLY A 206 3.20 -7.11 10.17
N SER A 207 3.36 -6.15 9.27
CA SER A 207 4.35 -6.21 8.18
C SER A 207 5.79 -6.23 8.70
N ARG A 208 6.13 -5.40 9.69
CA ARG A 208 7.46 -5.41 10.33
C ARG A 208 7.75 -6.75 10.99
N GLN A 209 6.79 -7.30 11.72
CA GLN A 209 6.92 -8.62 12.35
C GLN A 209 7.09 -9.73 11.30
N TRP A 210 6.32 -9.66 10.21
CA TRP A 210 6.35 -10.63 9.12
C TRP A 210 7.67 -10.63 8.36
N VAL A 211 8.19 -9.46 7.97
CA VAL A 211 9.49 -9.33 7.28
C VAL A 211 10.62 -9.84 8.15
N ASN A 212 10.59 -9.53 9.46
CA ASN A 212 11.56 -10.10 10.39
C ASN A 212 11.49 -11.64 10.42
N GLN A 213 10.29 -12.21 10.39
CA GLN A 213 10.12 -13.66 10.40
C GLN A 213 10.57 -14.31 9.08
N ALA A 214 10.30 -13.69 7.93
CA ALA A 214 10.79 -14.14 6.63
C ALA A 214 12.32 -14.16 6.59
N ARG A 215 12.97 -13.10 7.09
CA ARG A 215 14.43 -13.04 7.26
C ARG A 215 14.95 -14.20 8.09
N LEU A 216 14.30 -14.51 9.22
CA LEU A 216 14.69 -15.62 10.08
C LEU A 216 14.57 -16.97 9.35
N TRP A 217 13.47 -17.23 8.64
CA TRP A 217 13.29 -18.48 7.89
C TRP A 217 14.32 -18.67 6.76
N VAL A 218 14.66 -17.61 6.04
CA VAL A 218 15.73 -17.64 5.03
C VAL A 218 17.08 -17.88 5.71
N SER A 219 17.39 -17.15 6.78
CA SER A 219 18.67 -17.21 7.49
C SER A 219 18.89 -18.52 8.25
N GLU A 220 17.83 -19.22 8.62
CA GLU A 220 17.88 -20.59 9.17
C GLU A 220 18.46 -21.59 8.16
N VAL A 221 18.29 -21.35 6.85
CA VAL A 221 18.80 -22.20 5.77
C VAL A 221 20.15 -21.68 5.30
N ASP A 222 20.20 -20.42 4.86
CA ASP A 222 21.43 -19.74 4.47
C ASP A 222 21.28 -18.21 4.61
N PRO A 223 21.97 -17.58 5.57
CA PRO A 223 21.92 -16.12 5.76
C PRO A 223 22.52 -15.34 4.56
N ALA A 224 23.37 -15.96 3.74
CA ALA A 224 23.90 -15.30 2.55
C ALA A 224 22.80 -15.00 1.51
N VAL A 225 21.76 -15.83 1.44
CA VAL A 225 20.62 -15.60 0.53
C VAL A 225 19.83 -14.37 0.95
N TRP A 226 19.63 -14.16 2.26
CA TRP A 226 18.99 -12.94 2.75
C TRP A 226 19.81 -11.70 2.42
N ASN A 227 21.13 -11.75 2.63
CA ASN A 227 22.02 -10.64 2.28
C ASN A 227 21.98 -10.33 0.77
N ALA A 228 21.92 -11.37 -0.07
CA ALA A 228 21.78 -11.23 -1.51
C ALA A 228 20.40 -10.66 -1.92
N ALA A 229 19.33 -10.99 -1.19
CA ALA A 229 18.01 -10.39 -1.40
C ALA A 229 17.98 -8.92 -0.97
N GLN A 230 18.66 -8.56 0.12
CA GLN A 230 18.80 -7.16 0.55
C GLN A 230 19.56 -6.31 -0.47
N ALA A 231 20.61 -6.87 -1.06
CA ALA A 231 21.44 -6.23 -2.06
C ALA A 231 21.08 -6.66 -3.50
N LEU A 232 19.81 -6.94 -3.77
CA LEU A 232 19.37 -7.41 -5.09
C LEU A 232 19.80 -6.43 -6.18
N THR A 233 20.47 -6.95 -7.20
CA THR A 233 20.85 -6.19 -8.40
C THR A 233 20.22 -6.82 -9.63
N LEU A 234 19.77 -6.00 -10.56
CA LEU A 234 19.34 -6.42 -11.89
C LEU A 234 20.25 -5.77 -12.94
N ASP A 235 20.29 -6.34 -14.15
CA ASP A 235 20.93 -5.66 -15.27
C ASP A 235 20.13 -4.41 -15.69
N THR A 236 20.73 -3.56 -16.53
CA THR A 236 20.12 -2.30 -16.96
C THR A 236 18.77 -2.51 -17.66
N GLY A 237 18.62 -3.57 -18.45
CA GLY A 237 17.38 -3.85 -19.18
C GLY A 237 16.26 -4.32 -18.26
N ASP A 238 16.58 -5.14 -17.27
CA ASP A 238 15.64 -5.58 -16.24
C ASP A 238 15.26 -4.45 -15.28
N MET A 239 16.20 -3.54 -14.95
CA MET A 239 15.90 -2.33 -14.18
C MET A 239 14.93 -1.39 -14.92
N GLU A 240 15.11 -1.19 -16.23
CA GLU A 240 14.20 -0.37 -17.03
C GLU A 240 12.79 -0.98 -17.07
N ARG A 241 12.70 -2.30 -17.26
CA ARG A 241 11.42 -3.02 -17.25
C ARG A 241 10.74 -3.01 -15.88
N LEU A 242 11.50 -3.16 -14.80
CA LEU A 242 10.97 -2.98 -13.44
C LEU A 242 10.44 -1.55 -13.22
N GLY A 243 11.11 -0.54 -13.79
CA GLY A 243 10.61 0.83 -13.79
C GLY A 243 9.25 0.99 -14.48
N LYS A 244 9.03 0.29 -15.60
CA LYS A 244 7.75 0.29 -16.33
C LYS A 244 6.64 -0.43 -15.55
N ASP A 245 6.97 -1.51 -14.85
CA ASP A 245 5.99 -2.19 -13.97
C ASP A 245 5.64 -1.33 -12.75
N GLN A 246 6.59 -0.54 -12.22
CA GLN A 246 6.33 0.44 -11.17
C GLN A 246 5.43 1.59 -11.65
N GLU A 247 5.67 2.08 -12.87
CA GLU A 247 4.78 3.05 -13.50
C GLU A 247 3.38 2.46 -13.72
N ALA A 248 3.29 1.20 -14.15
CA ALA A 248 2.01 0.52 -14.31
C ALA A 248 1.26 0.32 -12.99
N LEU A 249 1.97 -0.07 -11.93
CA LEU A 249 1.44 -0.15 -10.58
C LEU A 249 0.79 1.17 -10.15
N TYR A 250 1.43 2.31 -10.44
CA TYR A 250 0.90 3.63 -10.13
C TYR A 250 -0.26 4.00 -11.05
N ARG A 251 -0.01 4.12 -12.36
CA ARG A 251 -0.94 4.65 -13.36
C ARG A 251 -2.21 3.82 -13.55
N LEU A 252 -2.09 2.49 -13.54
CA LEU A 252 -3.28 1.64 -13.66
C LEU A 252 -4.16 1.76 -12.42
N SER A 253 -3.56 1.88 -11.24
CA SER A 253 -4.29 2.05 -9.99
C SER A 253 -4.85 3.47 -9.85
N GLU A 254 -4.17 4.48 -10.35
CA GLU A 254 -4.64 5.86 -10.35
C GLU A 254 -5.83 6.06 -11.29
N TRP A 255 -5.73 5.62 -12.55
CA TRP A 255 -6.71 5.96 -13.57
C TRP A 255 -7.89 4.99 -13.68
N VAL A 256 -7.82 3.83 -13.03
CA VAL A 256 -8.92 2.85 -13.07
C VAL A 256 -10.28 3.50 -12.76
N LYS A 257 -11.25 3.22 -13.64
CA LYS A 257 -12.61 3.74 -13.55
C LYS A 257 -13.59 2.63 -13.89
N SER A 258 -14.28 2.12 -12.87
CA SER A 258 -15.20 0.98 -12.99
C SER A 258 -16.51 1.27 -12.26
N GLY A 259 -17.51 1.72 -13.01
CA GLY A 259 -18.83 2.05 -12.44
C GLY A 259 -18.72 3.26 -11.49
N PRO A 260 -19.22 3.16 -10.24
CA PRO A 260 -19.13 4.24 -9.25
C PRO A 260 -17.79 4.31 -8.52
N GLU A 261 -16.91 3.32 -8.69
CA GLU A 261 -15.55 3.32 -8.12
C GLU A 261 -14.57 3.90 -9.15
N ASP A 262 -13.78 4.88 -8.71
CA ASP A 262 -12.80 5.60 -9.51
C ASP A 262 -11.53 5.85 -8.70
N GLY A 263 -10.37 5.65 -9.32
CA GLY A 263 -9.09 5.69 -8.60
C GLY A 263 -8.95 4.56 -7.59
N HIS A 264 -7.73 4.10 -7.39
CA HIS A 264 -7.28 3.04 -6.46
C HIS A 264 -5.85 3.29 -5.98
N TRP A 265 -5.37 4.52 -6.17
CA TRP A 265 -4.13 5.04 -5.61
C TRP A 265 -4.43 6.03 -4.48
N LYS A 266 -4.48 5.53 -3.25
CA LYS A 266 -4.78 6.25 -1.99
C LYS A 266 -6.14 6.95 -1.96
N GLY A 267 -7.15 6.39 -2.62
CA GLY A 267 -8.52 6.86 -2.57
C GLY A 267 -9.12 7.17 -3.93
N ASN A 268 -10.24 7.89 -3.88
CA ASN A 268 -11.10 8.11 -5.03
C ASN A 268 -10.89 9.48 -5.69
N GLY A 269 -11.43 9.64 -6.90
CA GLY A 269 -11.42 10.90 -7.63
C GLY A 269 -10.30 11.09 -8.66
N SER A 270 -9.43 10.10 -8.88
CA SER A 270 -8.38 10.13 -9.91
C SER A 270 -8.73 9.33 -11.19
N GLY A 271 -9.88 8.66 -11.24
CA GLY A 271 -10.17 7.72 -12.31
C GLY A 271 -10.44 8.38 -13.66
N ASP A 272 -9.60 8.08 -14.65
CA ASP A 272 -9.70 8.50 -16.05
C ASP A 272 -9.77 7.26 -16.97
N LEU A 273 -10.95 7.02 -17.58
CA LEU A 273 -11.16 5.85 -18.42
C LEU A 273 -10.34 5.90 -19.74
N PRO A 274 -10.32 7.02 -20.50
CA PRO A 274 -9.43 7.18 -21.65
C PRO A 274 -7.96 6.80 -21.37
N ASP A 275 -7.34 7.40 -20.34
CA ASP A 275 -5.93 7.17 -20.03
C ASP A 275 -5.69 5.78 -19.47
N PHE A 276 -6.59 5.26 -18.62
CA PHE A 276 -6.55 3.86 -18.18
C PHE A 276 -6.55 2.88 -19.36
N LEU A 277 -7.44 3.06 -20.33
CA LEU A 277 -7.51 2.18 -21.50
C LEU A 277 -6.29 2.32 -22.41
N ALA A 278 -5.82 3.55 -22.65
CA ALA A 278 -4.65 3.81 -23.49
C ALA A 278 -3.36 3.21 -22.88
N PHE A 279 -3.16 3.43 -21.57
CA PHE A 279 -2.00 2.95 -20.85
C PHE A 279 -2.04 1.42 -20.68
N SER A 280 -3.16 0.86 -20.24
CA SER A 280 -3.30 -0.61 -20.08
C SER A 280 -3.09 -1.35 -21.40
N ALA A 281 -3.61 -0.83 -22.52
CA ALA A 281 -3.39 -1.42 -23.83
C ALA A 281 -1.90 -1.41 -24.20
N THR A 282 -1.20 -0.31 -23.90
CA THR A 282 0.25 -0.17 -24.15
C THR A 282 1.04 -1.17 -23.30
N TRP A 283 0.82 -1.18 -21.98
CA TRP A 283 1.53 -2.08 -21.07
C TRP A 283 1.32 -3.56 -21.45
N VAL A 284 0.07 -3.98 -21.73
CA VAL A 284 -0.25 -5.35 -22.15
C VAL A 284 0.29 -5.70 -23.55
N ALA A 285 0.17 -4.81 -24.53
CA ALA A 285 0.54 -5.11 -25.92
C ALA A 285 2.05 -5.21 -26.12
N PHE A 286 2.83 -4.41 -25.39
CA PHE A 286 4.28 -4.38 -25.56
C PHE A 286 5.03 -5.40 -24.69
N ARG A 287 4.37 -6.08 -23.74
CA ARG A 287 4.96 -7.08 -22.84
C ARG A 287 6.34 -6.66 -22.34
N LEU A 288 6.40 -5.45 -21.80
CA LEU A 288 7.62 -4.90 -21.22
C LEU A 288 7.79 -5.35 -19.76
N ASP A 289 7.11 -6.44 -19.40
CA ASP A 289 7.15 -7.12 -18.11
C ASP A 289 8.59 -7.28 -17.64
N SER A 290 8.84 -6.84 -16.40
CA SER A 290 10.07 -7.21 -15.71
C SER A 290 10.12 -8.72 -15.47
N VAL A 291 11.31 -9.20 -15.13
CA VAL A 291 11.50 -10.60 -14.70
C VAL A 291 10.61 -11.01 -13.52
N PHE A 292 10.07 -10.05 -12.76
CA PHE A 292 9.12 -10.29 -11.66
C PHE A 292 7.69 -10.49 -12.19
N ALA A 293 7.19 -9.60 -13.05
CA ALA A 293 5.89 -9.79 -13.69
C ALA A 293 5.85 -11.07 -14.56
N GLU A 294 6.96 -11.42 -15.21
CA GLU A 294 7.10 -12.69 -15.92
C GLU A 294 7.09 -13.89 -14.96
N ASP A 295 7.82 -13.83 -13.84
CA ASP A 295 7.86 -14.91 -12.86
C ASP A 295 6.53 -15.12 -12.15
N PHE A 296 5.80 -14.04 -11.85
CA PHE A 296 4.46 -14.12 -11.27
C PHE A 296 3.54 -14.99 -12.14
N GLN A 297 3.54 -14.76 -13.45
CA GLN A 297 2.73 -15.53 -14.41
C GLN A 297 3.25 -16.96 -14.65
N ASN A 298 4.57 -17.09 -14.83
CA ASN A 298 5.19 -18.31 -15.35
C ASN A 298 5.71 -19.26 -14.26
N ARG A 299 6.35 -18.73 -13.22
CA ARG A 299 6.86 -19.52 -12.08
C ARG A 299 5.82 -19.75 -11.01
N ARG A 300 4.82 -18.87 -10.94
CA ARG A 300 3.63 -19.01 -10.09
C ARG A 300 3.99 -19.18 -8.61
N TRP A 301 4.99 -18.43 -8.14
CA TRP A 301 5.42 -18.49 -6.75
C TRP A 301 4.32 -18.10 -5.75
N HIS A 302 3.34 -17.31 -6.16
CA HIS A 302 2.11 -17.05 -5.38
C HIS A 302 1.37 -18.35 -5.00
N GLN A 303 1.44 -19.42 -5.80
CA GLN A 303 0.82 -20.71 -5.47
C GLN A 303 1.47 -21.39 -4.27
N LEU A 304 2.76 -21.14 -4.03
CA LEU A 304 3.47 -21.64 -2.85
C LEU A 304 2.91 -21.04 -1.55
N LEU A 305 2.33 -19.83 -1.63
CA LEU A 305 1.67 -19.14 -0.54
C LEU A 305 0.19 -19.54 -0.43
N ALA A 306 -0.51 -19.67 -1.55
CA ALA A 306 -1.96 -19.87 -1.63
C ALA A 306 -2.44 -21.32 -1.37
N GLY A 307 -1.54 -22.29 -1.33
CA GLY A 307 -1.88 -23.72 -1.21
C GLY A 307 -2.78 -24.04 -0.01
N GLY A 308 -4.04 -24.45 -0.27
CA GLY A 308 -5.00 -24.80 0.78
C GLY A 308 -5.48 -23.62 1.62
N LEU A 309 -5.20 -22.38 1.22
CA LEU A 309 -5.87 -21.20 1.76
C LEU A 309 -7.32 -21.14 1.27
N ARG A 310 -8.15 -20.52 2.09
CA ARG A 310 -9.48 -20.11 1.67
C ARG A 310 -9.33 -18.88 0.77
N GLY A 311 -10.02 -18.91 -0.37
CA GLY A 311 -10.16 -17.75 -1.26
C GLY A 311 -11.60 -17.66 -1.73
N SER A 312 -11.86 -16.70 -2.61
CA SER A 312 -13.20 -16.27 -3.03
C SER A 312 -14.12 -17.38 -3.60
N LEU A 313 -13.64 -18.61 -3.81
CA LEU A 313 -14.36 -19.66 -4.54
C LEU A 313 -14.23 -21.13 -4.04
N ASP A 314 -13.61 -21.45 -2.89
CA ASP A 314 -13.49 -22.86 -2.45
C ASP A 314 -14.03 -23.14 -1.03
N LEU A 315 -14.98 -24.09 -0.95
CA LEU A 315 -15.67 -24.56 0.26
C LEU A 315 -15.05 -25.80 0.93
N ASN A 316 -13.90 -26.30 0.49
CA ASN A 316 -13.27 -27.48 1.12
C ASN A 316 -12.48 -27.08 2.38
N VAL A 317 -13.24 -26.71 3.40
CA VAL A 317 -12.88 -26.18 4.73
C VAL A 317 -12.44 -27.27 5.73
N ASN A 318 -12.44 -28.55 5.33
CA ASN A 318 -12.39 -29.64 6.30
C ASN A 318 -11.00 -30.16 6.67
N ASP A 319 -9.94 -29.76 5.96
CA ASP A 319 -8.59 -30.18 6.34
C ASP A 319 -8.01 -29.19 7.36
N PRO A 320 -7.78 -29.61 8.62
CA PRO A 320 -7.12 -28.77 9.60
C PRO A 320 -5.68 -28.43 9.14
N PRO A 321 -5.17 -27.22 9.44
CA PRO A 321 -3.77 -26.89 9.18
C PRO A 321 -2.84 -27.75 10.02
N PRO A 322 -1.56 -27.93 9.60
CA PRO A 322 -0.56 -28.55 10.44
C PRO A 322 -0.53 -27.85 11.79
N ALA A 323 -0.65 -28.63 12.87
CA ALA A 323 -0.59 -28.14 14.23
C ALA A 323 0.66 -28.72 14.93
N PRO A 324 1.46 -27.88 15.62
CA PRO A 324 1.33 -26.43 15.75
C PRO A 324 1.83 -25.67 14.51
N PRO A 325 1.26 -24.49 14.17
CA PRO A 325 1.82 -23.62 13.14
C PRO A 325 3.22 -23.13 13.55
N PRO A 326 4.10 -22.78 12.60
CA PRO A 326 5.37 -22.15 12.94
C PRO A 326 5.16 -20.87 13.76
N ALA A 327 5.99 -20.67 14.78
CA ALA A 327 5.94 -19.43 15.55
C ALA A 327 6.41 -18.25 14.70
N VAL A 328 5.73 -17.11 14.86
CA VAL A 328 6.16 -15.82 14.34
C VAL A 328 6.72 -15.03 15.51
N THR A 329 7.99 -14.65 15.41
CA THR A 329 8.72 -14.01 16.49
C THR A 329 8.16 -12.62 16.74
N ARG A 330 7.84 -12.33 18.00
CA ARG A 330 7.42 -11.01 18.46
C ARG A 330 8.46 -9.95 18.09
N LEU A 331 8.00 -8.81 17.61
CA LEU A 331 8.88 -7.68 17.28
C LEU A 331 8.42 -6.44 18.02
N ALA A 332 9.33 -5.82 18.78
CA ALA A 332 9.04 -4.57 19.45
C ALA A 332 9.11 -3.39 18.48
N LEU A 333 8.01 -2.65 18.37
CA LEU A 333 7.95 -1.42 17.59
C LEU A 333 8.28 -0.25 18.51
N ASN A 334 9.53 0.17 18.49
CA ASN A 334 9.96 1.40 19.15
C ASN A 334 9.93 2.53 18.11
N ARG A 335 8.74 3.06 17.83
CA ARG A 335 8.49 4.05 16.77
C ARG A 335 7.51 5.11 17.23
N ARG A 336 7.58 6.26 16.57
CA ARG A 336 6.54 7.30 16.57
C ARG A 336 6.00 7.46 15.17
N ALA A 337 4.71 7.72 15.03
CA ALA A 337 4.12 8.03 13.75
C ALA A 337 4.04 9.56 13.59
N VAL A 338 4.58 10.09 12.50
CA VAL A 338 4.41 11.47 12.07
C VAL A 338 3.34 11.50 11.00
N PHE A 339 2.33 12.32 11.23
CA PHE A 339 1.19 12.52 10.33
C PHE A 339 1.34 13.87 9.66
N LEU A 340 1.20 13.90 8.34
CA LEU A 340 0.98 15.13 7.59
C LEU A 340 -0.40 15.02 6.92
N ARG A 341 -1.31 15.93 7.27
CA ARG A 341 -2.65 15.98 6.69
C ARG A 341 -2.81 17.21 5.82
N THR A 342 -3.09 16.98 4.54
CA THR A 342 -3.54 18.04 3.62
C THR A 342 -5.04 18.21 3.78
N VAL A 343 -5.48 19.44 4.06
CA VAL A 343 -6.89 19.76 4.33
C VAL A 343 -7.55 20.43 3.14
N ALA A 344 -6.80 21.23 2.39
CA ALA A 344 -7.26 21.84 1.15
C ALA A 344 -6.09 22.18 0.24
N ALA A 345 -6.30 22.08 -1.06
CA ALA A 345 -5.43 22.62 -2.09
C ALA A 345 -6.28 23.33 -3.15
N ARG A 346 -5.71 24.36 -3.77
CA ARG A 346 -6.43 25.15 -4.79
C ARG A 346 -5.45 25.78 -5.77
N ASP A 347 -5.66 25.58 -7.07
CA ASP A 347 -5.06 26.38 -8.12
C ASP A 347 -5.73 27.78 -8.18
N LEU A 348 -4.91 28.82 -8.27
CA LEU A 348 -5.32 30.22 -8.27
C LEU A 348 -5.22 30.90 -9.63
N ASN A 349 -4.57 30.31 -10.63
CA ASN A 349 -4.45 30.95 -11.94
C ASN A 349 -4.42 29.99 -13.13
N SER A 350 -4.98 28.79 -12.99
CA SER A 350 -5.21 27.81 -14.06
C SER A 350 -3.90 27.45 -14.76
N ALA A 351 -3.16 26.48 -14.24
CA ALA A 351 -1.89 26.01 -14.82
C ALA A 351 -2.06 25.69 -16.33
N ASP A 352 -3.16 25.02 -16.69
CA ASP A 352 -3.57 24.68 -18.07
C ASP A 352 -3.92 25.88 -18.97
N GLY A 353 -3.95 27.10 -18.40
CA GLY A 353 -4.69 28.24 -18.91
C GLY A 353 -3.95 29.19 -19.86
N VAL A 354 -2.75 28.88 -20.37
CA VAL A 354 -1.92 29.87 -21.10
C VAL A 354 -2.61 30.44 -22.37
N PHE A 355 -3.69 29.82 -22.87
CA PHE A 355 -4.49 30.38 -23.98
C PHE A 355 -6.02 30.29 -23.81
N GLY A 356 -6.53 30.07 -22.60
CA GLY A 356 -7.98 30.05 -22.33
C GLY A 356 -8.75 28.88 -22.96
N VAL A 357 -8.04 27.78 -23.25
CA VAL A 357 -8.61 26.51 -23.75
C VAL A 357 -8.31 25.35 -22.77
N GLY A 358 -7.79 25.65 -21.58
CA GLY A 358 -7.39 24.68 -20.56
C GLY A 358 -8.55 24.12 -19.74
N GLY A 359 -8.35 22.91 -19.21
CA GLY A 359 -9.27 22.21 -18.32
C GLY A 359 -9.25 22.78 -16.90
N HIS A 360 -9.79 22.00 -15.96
CA HIS A 360 -9.60 22.24 -14.53
C HIS A 360 -8.38 21.44 -14.06
N ALA A 361 -7.68 21.93 -13.03
CA ALA A 361 -6.47 21.27 -12.53
C ALA A 361 -6.72 19.86 -11.97
N ASP A 362 -5.77 18.94 -12.21
CA ASP A 362 -5.71 17.56 -11.75
C ASP A 362 -4.75 17.44 -10.55
N LEU A 363 -5.18 18.00 -9.42
CA LEU A 363 -4.29 18.25 -8.29
C LEU A 363 -3.84 16.97 -7.57
N TYR A 364 -2.53 16.82 -7.36
CA TYR A 364 -1.94 15.80 -6.50
C TYR A 364 -0.70 16.31 -5.75
N ALA A 365 -0.28 15.61 -4.70
CA ALA A 365 0.89 15.98 -3.89
C ALA A 365 1.99 14.93 -3.96
N ARG A 366 3.24 15.38 -4.03
CA ARG A 366 4.44 14.58 -3.76
C ARG A 366 5.06 15.06 -2.46
N ILE A 367 5.14 14.16 -1.49
CA ILE A 367 5.53 14.49 -0.12
C ILE A 367 6.70 13.60 0.26
N ARG A 368 7.83 14.20 0.64
CA ARG A 368 8.98 13.46 1.17
C ARG A 368 9.12 13.73 2.66
N VAL A 369 8.96 12.68 3.47
CA VAL A 369 9.18 12.74 4.93
C VAL A 369 10.44 11.95 5.24
N GLN A 370 11.48 12.65 5.70
CA GLN A 370 12.86 12.12 5.77
C GLN A 370 13.33 11.59 4.40
N ASN A 371 13.45 10.26 4.28
CA ASN A 371 14.00 9.55 3.14
C ASN A 371 12.94 8.78 2.33
N GLN A 372 11.65 8.93 2.68
CA GLN A 372 10.56 8.27 1.97
C GLN A 372 9.70 9.30 1.27
N GLU A 373 9.46 9.05 -0.01
CA GLU A 373 8.52 9.80 -0.84
C GLU A 373 7.17 9.08 -0.88
N PHE A 374 6.11 9.88 -0.83
CA PHE A 374 4.71 9.52 -0.89
C PHE A 374 4.07 10.33 -2.01
N ILE A 375 3.33 9.65 -2.89
CA ILE A 375 2.50 10.29 -3.90
C ILE A 375 1.06 10.14 -3.46
N GLU A 376 0.33 11.25 -3.32
CA GLU A 376 -1.06 11.28 -2.88
C GLU A 376 -2.03 11.11 -4.04
N ALA A 377 -3.27 10.71 -3.75
CA ALA A 377 -4.29 10.46 -4.77
C ALA A 377 -4.60 11.71 -5.60
N MET A 378 -4.40 11.66 -6.93
CA MET A 378 -4.79 12.74 -7.84
C MET A 378 -6.30 13.05 -7.75
N GLN A 379 -6.67 14.30 -8.00
CA GLN A 379 -8.06 14.76 -8.00
C GLN A 379 -8.40 15.39 -9.35
N LEU A 380 -9.04 14.60 -10.19
CA LEU A 380 -9.32 14.92 -11.59
C LEU A 380 -10.34 16.06 -11.73
N ASP A 381 -10.05 17.00 -12.63
CA ASP A 381 -10.83 18.15 -13.08
C ASP A 381 -11.29 19.06 -11.92
N ARG A 382 -10.38 19.43 -11.01
CA ARG A 382 -10.69 20.24 -9.82
C ARG A 382 -9.61 21.26 -9.45
N ASP A 383 -9.87 22.52 -9.82
CA ASP A 383 -9.10 23.69 -9.36
C ASP A 383 -9.09 23.89 -7.83
N SER A 384 -10.01 23.28 -7.08
CA SER A 384 -10.04 23.35 -5.63
C SER A 384 -10.56 22.06 -5.01
N ILE A 385 -9.75 21.51 -4.10
CA ILE A 385 -9.99 20.23 -3.46
C ILE A 385 -9.92 20.35 -1.94
N ARG A 386 -10.64 19.47 -1.25
CA ARG A 386 -10.54 19.23 0.20
C ARG A 386 -10.24 17.76 0.41
N PRO A 387 -9.04 17.30 0.05
CA PRO A 387 -8.72 15.88 0.08
C PRO A 387 -8.64 15.41 1.53
N ALA A 388 -8.71 14.10 1.71
CA ALA A 388 -8.44 13.47 3.00
C ALA A 388 -6.97 12.96 3.10
N TRP A 389 -6.09 13.40 2.17
CA TRP A 389 -4.70 12.97 2.07
C TRP A 389 -4.00 13.07 3.42
N THR A 390 -3.54 11.93 3.92
CA THR A 390 -2.88 11.80 5.20
C THR A 390 -1.65 10.92 5.01
N THR A 391 -0.48 11.54 4.96
CA THR A 391 0.79 10.82 4.93
C THR A 391 1.18 10.39 6.34
N ILE A 392 1.55 9.11 6.52
CA ILE A 392 2.05 8.58 7.79
C ILE A 392 3.48 8.07 7.59
N ARG A 393 4.42 8.54 8.42
CA ARG A 393 5.80 8.04 8.46
C ARG A 393 6.16 7.58 9.86
N PHE A 394 6.72 6.38 9.99
CA PHE A 394 7.21 5.85 11.25
C PHE A 394 8.69 6.18 11.47
N ILE A 395 8.99 6.96 12.50
CA ILE A 395 10.35 7.40 12.83
C ILE A 395 10.85 6.74 14.11
N ASP A 396 12.16 6.65 14.26
CA ASP A 396 12.77 6.31 15.53
C ASP A 396 12.45 7.42 16.57
N PRO A 397 12.16 7.05 17.83
CA PRO A 397 11.70 7.99 18.86
C PRO A 397 12.78 8.98 19.31
N ASP A 398 14.04 8.72 18.99
CA ASP A 398 15.19 9.59 19.27
C ASP A 398 15.38 10.67 18.21
N ILE A 399 14.68 10.61 17.07
CA ILE A 399 14.68 11.67 16.04
C ILE A 399 13.78 12.82 16.52
N PRO A 400 14.34 13.98 16.93
CA PRO A 400 13.56 15.06 17.52
C PRO A 400 12.92 15.96 16.46
N THR A 401 13.40 15.90 15.22
CA THR A 401 13.00 16.78 14.12
C THR A 401 12.99 16.00 12.82
N VAL A 402 11.92 16.20 12.06
CA VAL A 402 11.65 15.54 10.78
C VAL A 402 11.67 16.57 9.67
N SER A 403 12.45 16.29 8.62
CA SER A 403 12.40 17.08 7.38
C SER A 403 11.20 16.63 6.55
N VAL A 404 10.45 17.60 6.06
CA VAL A 404 9.33 17.41 5.15
C VAL A 404 9.54 18.31 3.94
N HIS A 405 9.52 17.71 2.77
CA HIS A 405 9.48 18.39 1.48
C HIS A 405 8.10 18.14 0.85
N TYR A 406 7.41 19.20 0.44
CA TYR A 406 6.07 19.12 -0.12
C TYR A 406 6.04 19.82 -1.48
N GLU A 407 5.66 19.07 -2.51
CA GLU A 407 5.40 19.55 -3.86
C GLU A 407 3.90 19.38 -4.17
N LEU A 408 3.31 20.34 -4.88
CA LEU A 408 1.95 20.26 -5.39
C LEU A 408 1.99 20.33 -6.91
N TRP A 409 1.29 19.42 -7.57
CA TRP A 409 1.33 19.24 -9.00
C TRP A 409 -0.08 19.25 -9.59
N ASP A 410 -0.14 19.66 -10.84
CA ASP A 410 -1.27 19.52 -11.74
C ASP A 410 -0.93 18.44 -12.77
N GLU A 411 -1.71 17.35 -12.82
CA GLU A 411 -1.42 16.22 -13.70
C GLU A 411 -2.00 16.43 -15.10
N ASP A 412 -1.15 16.81 -16.05
CA ASP A 412 -1.50 16.84 -17.48
C ASP A 412 -1.32 15.47 -18.16
N GLY A 413 -1.49 14.37 -17.42
CA GLY A 413 -0.99 13.03 -17.76
C GLY A 413 -1.30 12.49 -19.17
N GLY A 414 -0.56 11.44 -19.55
CA GLY A 414 -0.87 10.60 -20.72
C GLY A 414 -0.83 11.34 -22.06
N LEU A 415 -2.02 11.64 -22.59
CA LEU A 415 -2.20 12.28 -23.89
C LEU A 415 -2.11 13.82 -23.83
N HIS A 416 -2.11 14.42 -22.65
CA HIS A 416 -2.32 15.87 -22.48
C HIS A 416 -1.03 16.68 -22.28
N GLY A 417 0.07 16.08 -21.81
CA GLY A 417 1.33 16.81 -21.66
C GLY A 417 2.23 16.30 -20.54
N ALA A 418 2.98 17.23 -19.95
CA ALA A 418 3.84 16.99 -18.80
C ALA A 418 3.29 17.80 -17.63
N ASP A 419 3.20 17.17 -16.46
CA ASP A 419 2.64 17.75 -15.25
C ASP A 419 3.19 19.15 -14.92
N ASP A 420 2.29 20.03 -14.50
CA ASP A 420 2.59 21.40 -14.12
C ASP A 420 2.92 21.50 -12.62
N HIS A 421 4.15 21.90 -12.31
CA HIS A 421 4.60 22.10 -10.93
C HIS A 421 4.02 23.39 -10.36
N LEU A 422 3.12 23.31 -9.38
CA LEU A 422 2.48 24.48 -8.78
C LEU A 422 3.37 25.16 -7.73
N ASP A 423 3.37 26.50 -7.74
CA ASP A 423 4.00 27.31 -6.70
C ASP A 423 3.07 27.42 -5.48
N ILE A 424 3.52 26.89 -4.35
CA ILE A 424 2.86 26.99 -3.04
C ILE A 424 3.69 27.80 -2.04
N HIS A 425 4.88 28.29 -2.42
CA HIS A 425 5.82 28.90 -1.50
C HIS A 425 5.61 30.43 -1.36
N PRO A 426 5.52 30.97 -0.12
CA PRO A 426 5.14 32.37 0.11
C PRO A 426 6.20 33.43 -0.29
N ASP A 427 7.44 33.01 -0.57
CA ASP A 427 8.58 33.90 -0.84
C ASP A 427 8.88 34.11 -2.34
N GLY A 428 8.34 33.28 -3.22
CA GLY A 428 8.46 33.42 -4.69
C GLY A 428 9.82 33.05 -5.30
N ARG A 429 10.84 32.73 -4.48
CA ARG A 429 12.11 32.16 -4.97
C ARG A 429 12.08 30.64 -5.14
N PHE A 430 11.13 29.98 -4.49
CA PHE A 430 10.92 28.53 -4.50
C PHE A 430 9.48 28.26 -4.94
N ARG A 431 9.17 27.02 -5.34
CA ARG A 431 7.79 26.57 -5.60
C ARG A 431 7.29 25.68 -4.47
N ASP A 432 8.18 24.88 -3.93
CA ASP A 432 7.92 23.77 -2.99
C ASP A 432 8.07 24.26 -1.55
N LEU A 433 7.57 23.47 -0.59
CA LEU A 433 7.79 23.74 0.83
C LEU A 433 8.81 22.78 1.42
N ASP A 434 9.88 23.35 1.99
CA ASP A 434 10.80 22.64 2.86
C ASP A 434 10.59 23.08 4.32
N VAL A 435 10.13 22.16 5.16
CA VAL A 435 9.89 22.42 6.58
C VAL A 435 10.56 21.40 7.49
N LEU A 436 10.95 21.87 8.67
CA LEU A 436 11.43 21.06 9.79
C LEU A 436 10.34 21.01 10.85
N PHE A 437 9.84 19.81 11.13
CA PHE A 437 8.82 19.53 12.14
C PHE A 437 9.45 18.92 13.39
N ASN A 438 9.40 19.62 14.52
CA ASN A 438 9.88 19.10 15.79
C ASN A 438 8.80 18.23 16.46
N VAL A 439 9.05 16.92 16.56
CA VAL A 439 8.04 15.95 17.00
C VAL A 439 7.67 16.06 18.47
N ASN A 440 8.51 16.69 19.30
CA ASN A 440 8.25 16.84 20.73
C ASN A 440 7.46 18.12 21.06
N THR A 441 7.68 19.18 20.30
CA THR A 441 7.08 20.51 20.55
C THR A 441 6.00 20.88 19.54
N HIS A 442 5.89 20.12 18.46
CA HIS A 442 5.07 20.39 17.28
C HIS A 442 5.39 21.72 16.57
N GLN A 443 6.53 22.34 16.91
CA GLN A 443 7.02 23.52 16.21
C GLN A 443 7.43 23.13 14.79
N THR A 444 6.93 23.89 13.82
CA THR A 444 7.31 23.82 12.41
C THR A 444 8.11 25.07 12.05
N SER A 445 9.17 24.89 11.28
CA SER A 445 10.02 25.98 10.79
C SER A 445 10.45 25.74 9.34
N GLY A 446 10.65 26.81 8.57
CA GLY A 446 11.06 26.80 7.18
C GLY A 446 11.24 28.22 6.66
N ILE A 447 11.55 28.41 5.38
CA ILE A 447 11.68 29.75 4.81
C ILE A 447 10.29 30.41 4.78
N GLY A 448 10.10 31.47 5.57
CA GLY A 448 8.80 32.15 5.69
C GLY A 448 7.73 31.37 6.45
N ILE A 449 8.11 30.30 7.16
CA ILE A 449 7.19 29.45 7.93
C ILE A 449 7.74 29.31 9.36
N GLU A 450 6.94 29.71 10.36
CA GLU A 450 7.26 29.48 11.78
C GLU A 450 5.95 29.40 12.58
N GLY A 451 5.76 28.33 13.35
CA GLY A 451 4.58 28.18 14.22
C GLY A 451 4.26 26.74 14.60
N ILE A 452 3.18 26.56 15.36
CA ILE A 452 2.61 25.25 15.70
C ILE A 452 1.39 25.04 14.81
N PHE A 453 1.49 24.06 13.91
CA PHE A 453 0.44 23.72 12.95
C PHE A 453 0.10 22.23 13.02
N ASP A 454 -0.64 21.81 14.04
CA ASP A 454 -0.76 20.40 14.43
C ASP A 454 -2.19 19.85 14.55
N SER A 455 -3.17 20.59 14.06
CA SER A 455 -4.58 20.21 14.12
C SER A 455 -5.43 21.00 13.12
N ASP A 456 -6.66 20.55 12.87
CA ASP A 456 -7.64 21.29 12.05
C ASP A 456 -7.93 22.72 12.55
N ALA A 457 -7.71 22.98 13.85
CA ALA A 457 -7.86 24.32 14.44
C ALA A 457 -6.62 25.20 14.28
N ARG A 458 -5.47 24.61 13.91
CA ARG A 458 -4.16 25.27 13.76
C ARG A 458 -3.52 24.81 12.44
N LEU A 459 -4.05 25.29 11.33
CA LEU A 459 -3.56 24.96 10.00
C LEU A 459 -2.40 25.88 9.59
N LEU A 460 -1.40 25.31 8.93
CA LEU A 460 -0.50 26.06 8.07
C LEU A 460 -1.26 26.38 6.78
N THR A 461 -1.39 27.66 6.46
CA THR A 461 -1.92 28.12 5.17
C THR A 461 -0.82 28.87 4.45
N VAL A 462 -0.46 28.41 3.25
CA VAL A 462 0.52 29.06 2.38
C VAL A 462 -0.07 29.32 1.00
N GLN A 463 0.55 30.23 0.26
CA GLN A 463 0.14 30.58 -1.09
C GLN A 463 1.36 30.96 -1.91
N GLY A 464 1.46 30.41 -3.12
CA GLY A 464 2.47 30.81 -4.09
C GLY A 464 2.34 32.28 -4.52
N THR A 465 3.44 32.82 -5.02
CA THR A 465 3.56 34.22 -5.45
C THR A 465 4.08 34.38 -6.89
N ALA A 466 4.53 33.30 -7.53
CA ALA A 466 5.08 33.25 -8.89
C ALA A 466 4.03 32.85 -9.94
N LEU A 467 4.41 32.17 -11.02
CA LEU A 467 3.47 31.55 -11.98
C LEU A 467 2.99 30.19 -11.46
N ASN A 468 1.86 29.70 -11.99
CA ASN A 468 1.21 28.45 -11.56
C ASN A 468 0.94 28.41 -10.04
N ARG A 469 0.38 29.50 -9.49
CA ARG A 469 0.22 29.65 -8.04
C ARG A 469 -0.92 28.78 -7.54
N ALA A 470 -0.66 28.15 -6.41
CA ALA A 470 -1.66 27.45 -5.64
C ALA A 470 -1.70 27.94 -4.19
N GLN A 471 -2.78 27.61 -3.51
CA GLN A 471 -2.94 27.71 -2.07
C GLN A 471 -3.00 26.32 -1.47
N LEU A 472 -2.30 26.12 -0.35
CA LEU A 472 -2.27 24.87 0.41
C LEU A 472 -2.66 25.12 1.87
N GLN A 473 -3.46 24.22 2.43
CA GLN A 473 -3.75 24.12 3.85
C GLN A 473 -3.37 22.74 4.37
N MET A 474 -2.50 22.68 5.39
CA MET A 474 -2.06 21.43 5.99
C MET A 474 -1.74 21.56 7.48
N PHE A 475 -1.59 20.42 8.16
CA PHE A 475 -1.00 20.37 9.50
C PHE A 475 -0.17 19.10 9.67
N MET A 476 0.74 19.12 10.65
CA MET A 476 1.58 17.98 11.01
C MET A 476 1.47 17.69 12.50
N THR A 477 1.31 16.41 12.84
CA THR A 477 1.25 15.99 14.24
C THR A 477 2.07 14.72 14.45
N SER A 478 2.32 14.37 15.70
CA SER A 478 2.97 13.11 16.05
C SER A 478 2.08 12.29 16.97
N LYS A 479 2.19 10.97 16.83
CA LYS A 479 1.33 9.99 17.50
C LYS A 479 2.18 8.88 18.12
N ALA A 480 1.87 8.56 19.36
CA ALA A 480 2.55 7.51 20.10
C ALA A 480 1.99 6.15 19.71
N LEU A 481 2.88 5.20 19.42
CA LEU A 481 2.51 3.81 19.20
C LEU A 481 2.65 3.04 20.51
N ALA A 482 1.73 2.12 20.77
CA ALA A 482 1.86 1.20 21.88
C ALA A 482 3.18 0.43 21.77
N ALA A 483 3.93 0.40 22.87
CA ALA A 483 4.96 -0.62 23.04
C ALA A 483 4.26 -2.00 23.09
N PRO A 484 4.94 -3.08 22.70
CA PRO A 484 4.38 -4.42 22.85
C PRO A 484 4.02 -4.63 24.32
N GLU A 485 2.79 -5.03 24.62
CA GLU A 485 2.39 -5.43 25.97
C GLU A 485 3.32 -6.57 26.43
N CYS A 486 4.31 -6.30 27.29
CA CYS A 486 5.03 -7.39 27.96
C CYS A 486 4.00 -8.08 28.85
N ASP A 487 3.68 -9.33 28.53
CA ASP A 487 2.69 -10.11 29.26
C ASP A 487 3.08 -10.11 30.75
N PRO A 488 2.23 -9.68 31.68
CA PRO A 488 2.61 -9.48 33.08
C PRO A 488 2.90 -10.78 33.85
N PHE A 489 2.97 -11.94 33.18
CA PHE A 489 3.24 -13.23 33.82
C PHE A 489 4.70 -13.68 33.68
N PRO A 490 5.32 -14.18 34.77
CA PRO A 490 6.76 -14.40 34.83
C PRO A 490 7.12 -15.81 34.36
N ALA A 491 7.66 -15.93 33.14
CA ALA A 491 8.61 -16.98 32.83
C ALA A 491 9.57 -16.51 31.74
N ALA A 492 10.76 -16.10 32.18
CA ALA A 492 11.98 -15.93 31.39
C ALA A 492 11.92 -14.95 30.20
N ARG A 493 12.21 -13.67 30.53
CA ARG A 493 13.02 -12.70 29.77
C ARG A 493 13.21 -12.99 28.27
N GLN A 494 12.54 -12.19 27.43
CA GLN A 494 13.16 -11.23 26.50
C GLN A 494 12.04 -10.37 25.88
N CYS A 495 11.67 -9.30 26.58
CA CYS A 495 11.48 -7.98 25.94
C CYS A 495 12.88 -7.33 26.01
#